data_AF-A0A3N5HYW1-F1
#
_entry.id   AF-A0A3N5HYW1-F1
#
_cell.length_a   1.000
_cell.length_b   1.000
_cell.length_c   1.000
_cell.angle_alpha   90.00
_cell.angle_beta   90.00
_cell.angle_gamma   90.00
#
_symmetry.space_group_name_H-M   'P 1'
#
loop_
_entity.id
_entity.type
_entity.pdbx_description
1 polymer ?
#
loop_
_entity_poly.entity_id
_entity_poly.type
_entity_poly.pdbx_seq_one_letter_code
_entity_poly.pdbx_strand_id
1 'polypeptide(L)'
;AVFDELSAPRPRNHFTIGIHDDVTHTSLPWDAGFSIEPSDTVRAIFYGLGADGTVGANKNSIKIIGEDTEAYAQGYFVYDSKKSGSVTVSHLRFGPRPIRAPYLITRASFVACHQFGFLERLDVLAAAEPGAVFLLNSPYGPAGVWDHLPRAVQEQLIARRLRFFVIDGSRVAQDAGMGGRVNTIMQTCFFAISGVLPRDEAVAAIKRAIEKSYGGRGEPVVRKNFAAVDAALAHLHEVPVPERVTSAIERRPPVPDAAPAFVREVTARLIAGDGDRVPVSALPADGTYPTGTARWEKRNIAAEIPGWDEALCIQCGKCVLVCPHAVIRAKVAAPAALAEAPAAFKSAPARWREFGDARYTLQVSPEDCTGCGLCVEVCPAKSKTEARHKAIDMVPRRPVHDAEVANWSFFLGLPDGAPAPLNPGLVKDVQLVEPLFEFSGACAGCGETPYLKLVSQLFGERALIANATGCSSIYGGSQPTTPWTTSARGRGPAWANSLFEDNAEFGLGMRVALDAQAAYARTLLGRLAGALGDLPTALLGADQTTEAGIAAQRERVAALEDRLRAIDAPEARELLSVAAALVKKSVWIVGGDGWAYDIGYGGLDHVLASGANVNVLV
;
A
#
# COMPACT_ATOMS: atom_id res chain seq x y z
N ALA A 1 -17.90 22.99 -21.77
CA ALA A 1 -17.00 23.85 -20.96
C ALA A 1 -16.17 24.80 -21.82
N VAL A 2 -15.11 24.34 -22.51
CA VAL A 2 -14.21 25.24 -23.28
C VAL A 2 -14.95 25.99 -24.40
N PHE A 3 -15.77 25.31 -25.20
CA PHE A 3 -16.59 25.96 -26.23
C PHE A 3 -17.65 26.91 -25.66
N ASP A 4 -18.21 26.58 -24.49
CA ASP A 4 -19.19 27.44 -23.80
C ASP A 4 -18.52 28.72 -23.30
N GLU A 5 -17.31 28.61 -22.73
CA GLU A 5 -16.52 29.76 -22.29
C GLU A 5 -16.11 30.64 -23.47
N LEU A 6 -15.72 30.05 -24.61
CA LEU A 6 -15.41 30.80 -25.84
C LEU A 6 -16.61 31.59 -26.35
N SER A 7 -17.82 31.08 -26.12
CA SER A 7 -19.08 31.71 -26.52
C SER A 7 -19.57 32.75 -25.51
N ALA A 8 -18.91 32.87 -24.35
CA ALA A 8 -19.28 33.85 -23.33
C ALA A 8 -18.98 35.29 -23.80
N PRO A 9 -19.73 36.30 -23.32
CA PRO A 9 -19.47 37.70 -23.70
C PRO A 9 -18.07 38.21 -23.33
N ARG A 10 -17.48 37.63 -22.28
CA ARG A 10 -16.12 37.91 -21.80
C ARG A 10 -15.45 36.59 -21.39
N PRO A 11 -14.89 35.83 -22.35
CA PRO A 11 -14.22 34.58 -22.06
C PRO A 11 -13.04 34.81 -21.11
N ARG A 12 -12.92 33.99 -20.08
CA ARG A 12 -11.75 33.94 -19.20
C ARG A 12 -10.53 33.50 -20.00
N ASN A 13 -9.37 34.06 -19.67
CA ASN A 13 -8.07 33.63 -20.18
C ASN A 13 -7.27 32.94 -19.06
N HIS A 14 -6.23 32.17 -19.41
CA HIS A 14 -5.41 31.39 -18.47
C HIS A 14 -6.24 30.53 -17.50
N PHE A 15 -7.37 30.00 -17.98
CA PHE A 15 -8.21 29.12 -17.20
C PHE A 15 -7.62 27.71 -17.11
N THR A 16 -8.09 26.94 -16.15
CA THR A 16 -7.84 25.50 -16.03
C THR A 16 -9.13 24.70 -16.30
N ILE A 17 -8.99 23.43 -16.66
CA ILE A 17 -10.11 22.51 -16.90
C ILE A 17 -9.76 21.14 -16.32
N GLY A 18 -10.73 20.49 -15.66
CA GLY A 18 -10.54 19.17 -15.06
C GLY A 18 -10.04 19.18 -13.61
N ILE A 19 -9.88 20.35 -13.00
CA ILE A 19 -9.54 20.51 -11.58
C ILE A 19 -10.51 21.49 -10.90
N HIS A 20 -10.62 21.41 -9.58
CA HIS A 20 -11.31 22.39 -8.76
C HIS A 20 -10.31 23.37 -8.16
N ASP A 21 -10.06 24.47 -8.88
CA ASP A 21 -9.17 25.53 -8.42
C ASP A 21 -9.94 26.57 -7.59
N ASP A 22 -9.99 26.34 -6.29
CA ASP A 22 -10.60 27.20 -5.29
C ASP A 22 -9.61 28.16 -4.63
N VAL A 23 -8.36 28.21 -5.11
CA VAL A 23 -7.30 29.12 -4.62
C VAL A 23 -7.13 30.30 -5.57
N THR A 24 -6.90 30.02 -6.85
CA THR A 24 -6.71 31.06 -7.89
C THR A 24 -7.93 31.24 -8.78
N HIS A 25 -8.99 30.44 -8.59
CA HIS A 25 -10.29 30.55 -9.26
C HIS A 25 -10.21 30.51 -10.79
N THR A 26 -9.24 29.77 -11.33
CA THR A 26 -9.00 29.65 -12.77
C THR A 26 -9.85 28.55 -13.42
N SER A 27 -10.42 27.62 -12.65
CA SER A 27 -11.14 26.47 -13.22
C SER A 27 -12.46 26.85 -13.89
N LEU A 28 -12.70 26.34 -15.10
CA LEU A 28 -14.01 26.41 -15.76
C LEU A 28 -14.96 25.34 -15.18
N PRO A 29 -16.28 25.60 -15.04
CA PRO A 29 -17.23 24.55 -14.73
C PRO A 29 -17.45 23.61 -15.93
N TRP A 30 -17.63 22.32 -15.68
CA TRP A 30 -17.95 21.33 -16.72
C TRP A 30 -19.06 20.36 -16.27
N ASP A 31 -19.79 19.82 -17.25
CA ASP A 31 -20.76 18.75 -17.03
C ASP A 31 -20.07 17.39 -17.11
N ALA A 32 -19.94 16.71 -15.97
CA ALA A 32 -19.35 15.37 -15.89
C ALA A 32 -20.24 14.26 -16.50
N GLY A 33 -21.53 14.54 -16.73
CA GLY A 33 -22.48 13.63 -17.35
C GLY A 33 -22.50 13.69 -18.88
N PHE A 34 -21.82 14.65 -19.47
CA PHE A 34 -21.78 14.84 -20.92
C PHE A 34 -21.07 13.66 -21.61
N SER A 35 -21.74 13.05 -22.59
CA SER A 35 -21.20 11.93 -23.35
C SER A 35 -21.48 12.11 -24.84
N ILE A 36 -20.44 11.89 -25.65
CA ILE A 36 -20.51 11.87 -27.11
C ILE A 36 -20.38 10.44 -27.65
N GLU A 37 -20.34 9.44 -26.76
CA GLU A 37 -20.13 8.05 -27.15
C GLU A 37 -21.40 7.46 -27.76
N PRO A 38 -21.32 6.83 -28.93
CA PRO A 38 -22.50 6.25 -29.54
C PRO A 38 -23.07 5.05 -28.77
N SER A 39 -24.37 4.78 -28.92
CA SER A 39 -25.07 3.71 -28.21
C SER A 39 -24.76 2.30 -28.69
N ASP A 40 -24.19 2.13 -29.89
CA ASP A 40 -23.78 0.85 -30.47
C ASP A 40 -22.34 0.43 -30.09
N THR A 41 -21.71 1.17 -29.18
CA THR A 41 -20.37 0.85 -28.65
C THR A 41 -20.51 0.13 -27.32
N VAL A 42 -20.00 -1.09 -27.24
CA VAL A 42 -19.86 -1.80 -25.95
C VAL A 42 -18.75 -1.13 -25.16
N ARG A 43 -19.04 -0.75 -23.91
CA ARG A 43 -18.13 -0.07 -23.00
C ARG A 43 -17.99 -0.92 -21.75
N ALA A 44 -16.86 -1.62 -21.63
CA ALA A 44 -16.63 -2.60 -20.59
C ALA A 44 -15.55 -2.13 -19.60
N ILE A 45 -15.85 -2.19 -18.31
CA ILE A 45 -14.92 -1.89 -17.22
C ILE A 45 -14.63 -3.16 -16.42
N PHE A 46 -13.36 -3.40 -16.11
CA PHE A 46 -12.92 -4.57 -15.33
C PHE A 46 -12.08 -4.13 -14.15
N TYR A 47 -12.54 -4.46 -12.94
CA TYR A 47 -11.81 -4.28 -11.70
C TYR A 47 -11.09 -5.59 -11.34
N GLY A 48 -9.76 -5.56 -11.36
CA GLY A 48 -8.89 -6.68 -11.00
C GLY A 48 -7.86 -6.31 -9.94
N LEU A 49 -7.20 -7.31 -9.36
CA LEU A 49 -6.07 -7.13 -8.47
C LEU A 49 -4.76 -7.22 -9.25
N GLY A 50 -3.80 -6.34 -8.94
CA GLY A 50 -2.46 -6.38 -9.51
C GLY A 50 -1.85 -7.78 -9.38
N ALA A 51 -1.47 -8.36 -10.52
CA ALA A 51 -0.97 -9.73 -10.71
C ALA A 51 -2.02 -10.88 -10.72
N ASP A 52 -3.32 -10.60 -10.76
CA ASP A 52 -4.36 -11.64 -10.91
C ASP A 52 -4.60 -12.12 -12.37
N GLY A 53 -3.98 -11.43 -13.34
CA GLY A 53 -4.06 -11.75 -14.77
C GLY A 53 -5.18 -11.05 -15.55
N THR A 54 -6.00 -10.20 -14.91
CA THR A 54 -7.12 -9.46 -15.53
C THR A 54 -6.67 -8.61 -16.72
N VAL A 55 -5.64 -7.77 -16.54
CA VAL A 55 -5.09 -6.92 -17.60
C VAL A 55 -4.61 -7.75 -18.79
N GLY A 56 -3.94 -8.88 -18.52
CA GLY A 56 -3.45 -9.79 -19.56
C GLY A 56 -4.60 -10.41 -20.36
N ALA A 57 -5.64 -10.89 -19.66
CA ALA A 57 -6.85 -11.40 -20.30
C ALA A 57 -7.54 -10.33 -21.15
N ASN A 58 -7.65 -9.10 -20.65
CA ASN A 58 -8.26 -7.99 -21.40
C ASN A 58 -7.46 -7.61 -22.65
N LYS A 59 -6.13 -7.58 -22.58
CA LYS A 59 -5.27 -7.42 -23.79
C LYS A 59 -5.50 -8.55 -24.79
N ASN A 60 -5.70 -9.78 -24.32
CA ASN A 60 -6.02 -10.90 -25.20
C ASN A 60 -7.42 -10.76 -25.81
N SER A 61 -8.43 -10.36 -25.04
CA SER A 61 -9.78 -10.10 -25.56
C SER A 61 -9.79 -9.04 -26.65
N ILE A 62 -9.02 -7.96 -26.48
CA ILE A 62 -8.86 -6.92 -27.52
C ILE A 62 -8.30 -7.53 -28.81
N LYS A 63 -7.27 -8.39 -28.71
CA LYS A 63 -6.68 -9.03 -29.88
C LYS A 63 -7.67 -9.96 -30.57
N ILE A 64 -8.37 -10.80 -29.81
CA ILE A 64 -9.38 -11.72 -30.36
C ILE A 64 -10.46 -10.94 -31.11
N ILE A 65 -11.03 -9.90 -30.48
CA ILE A 65 -12.11 -9.13 -31.11
C ILE A 65 -11.58 -8.31 -32.30
N GLY A 66 -10.42 -7.67 -32.18
CA GLY A 66 -9.88 -6.82 -33.24
C GLY A 66 -9.25 -7.58 -34.42
N GLU A 67 -8.80 -8.83 -34.23
CA GLU A 67 -8.23 -9.66 -35.30
C GLU A 67 -9.28 -10.58 -35.95
N ASP A 68 -10.24 -11.10 -35.18
CA ASP A 68 -11.20 -12.11 -35.66
C ASP A 68 -12.58 -11.53 -36.02
N THR A 69 -12.77 -10.21 -35.94
CA THR A 69 -14.04 -9.53 -36.23
C THR A 69 -13.82 -8.19 -36.96
N GLU A 70 -14.88 -7.61 -37.52
CA GLU A 70 -14.82 -6.26 -38.14
C GLU A 70 -14.92 -5.12 -37.11
N ALA A 71 -15.10 -5.43 -35.82
CA ALA A 71 -15.25 -4.42 -34.79
C ALA A 71 -13.91 -3.71 -34.51
N TYR A 72 -13.97 -2.39 -34.36
CA TYR A 72 -12.87 -1.62 -33.80
C TYR A 72 -12.77 -1.92 -32.31
N ALA A 73 -11.54 -2.09 -31.82
CA ALA A 73 -11.25 -2.36 -30.42
C ALA A 73 -10.32 -1.27 -29.84
N GLN A 74 -10.63 -0.80 -28.63
CA GLN A 74 -9.77 0.10 -27.85
C GLN A 74 -9.61 -0.47 -26.44
N GLY A 75 -8.39 -0.37 -25.90
CA GLY A 75 -8.13 -0.68 -24.49
C GLY A 75 -7.26 0.38 -23.84
N TYR A 76 -7.66 0.80 -22.65
CA TYR A 76 -6.87 1.63 -21.74
C TYR A 76 -6.84 0.97 -20.36
N PHE A 77 -5.71 1.05 -19.67
CA PHE A 77 -5.49 0.33 -18.42
C PHE A 77 -4.97 1.30 -17.37
N VAL A 78 -5.75 1.49 -16.30
CA VAL A 78 -5.36 2.26 -15.14
C VAL A 78 -4.71 1.32 -14.14
N TYR A 79 -3.47 1.64 -13.77
CA TYR A 79 -2.69 0.91 -12.76
C TYR A 79 -2.45 1.83 -11.57
N ASP A 80 -2.30 1.22 -10.40
CA ASP A 80 -1.74 1.92 -9.25
C ASP A 80 -0.21 2.01 -9.37
N SER A 81 0.37 3.04 -8.75
CA SER A 81 1.79 3.14 -8.40
C SER A 81 2.31 1.92 -7.61
N LYS A 82 1.44 1.31 -6.79
CA LYS A 82 1.75 0.10 -6.02
C LYS A 82 2.04 -1.07 -6.96
N LYS A 83 3.26 -1.61 -6.85
CA LYS A 83 3.76 -2.68 -7.75
C LYS A 83 2.90 -3.95 -7.75
N SER A 84 2.30 -4.31 -6.62
CA SER A 84 1.35 -5.43 -6.57
C SER A 84 0.30 -5.30 -5.48
N GLY A 85 -0.77 -6.09 -5.61
CA GLY A 85 -1.86 -6.14 -4.63
C GLY A 85 -2.72 -4.88 -4.56
N SER A 86 -2.70 -4.04 -5.59
CA SER A 86 -3.62 -2.91 -5.71
C SER A 86 -4.60 -3.10 -6.85
N VAL A 87 -5.60 -2.22 -6.91
CA VAL A 87 -6.66 -2.27 -7.91
C VAL A 87 -6.09 -1.92 -9.29
N THR A 88 -6.54 -2.66 -10.29
CA THR A 88 -6.34 -2.33 -11.71
C THR A 88 -7.70 -2.15 -12.34
N VAL A 89 -7.86 -1.12 -13.16
CA VAL A 89 -9.13 -0.84 -13.86
C VAL A 89 -8.86 -0.84 -15.35
N SER A 90 -9.44 -1.81 -16.05
CA SER A 90 -9.35 -1.88 -17.52
C SER A 90 -10.58 -1.26 -18.14
N HIS A 91 -10.38 -0.37 -19.10
CA HIS A 91 -11.44 0.26 -19.90
C HIS A 91 -11.34 -0.23 -21.33
N LEU A 92 -12.33 -1.00 -21.76
CA LEU A 92 -12.40 -1.57 -23.11
C LEU A 92 -13.60 -1.01 -23.87
N ARG A 93 -13.39 -0.69 -25.14
CA ARG A 93 -14.46 -0.30 -26.06
C ARG A 93 -14.43 -1.16 -27.31
N PHE A 94 -15.60 -1.59 -27.77
CA PHE A 94 -15.78 -2.35 -28.99
C PHE A 94 -16.96 -1.81 -29.77
N GLY A 95 -16.82 -1.61 -31.08
CA GLY A 95 -17.92 -1.12 -31.90
C GLY A 95 -17.64 -1.13 -33.40
N PRO A 96 -18.66 -0.93 -34.24
CA PRO A 96 -18.53 -1.01 -35.70
C PRO A 96 -17.85 0.22 -36.33
N ARG A 97 -17.50 1.22 -35.53
CA ARG A 97 -16.95 2.51 -35.98
C ARG A 97 -15.60 2.80 -35.34
N PRO A 98 -14.73 3.58 -36.01
CA PRO A 98 -13.48 4.03 -35.41
C PRO A 98 -13.69 4.72 -34.06
N ILE A 99 -13.01 4.23 -33.02
CA ILE A 99 -13.18 4.72 -31.64
C ILE A 99 -12.29 5.94 -31.41
N ARG A 100 -12.89 7.13 -31.23
CA ARG A 100 -12.20 8.41 -30.97
C ARG A 100 -12.46 8.92 -29.55
N ALA A 101 -12.22 8.06 -28.57
CA ALA A 101 -12.44 8.36 -27.15
C ALA A 101 -11.15 8.16 -26.33
N PRO A 102 -10.17 9.09 -26.39
CA PRO A 102 -8.92 9.00 -25.63
C PRO A 102 -9.13 9.42 -24.15
N TYR A 103 -10.19 8.89 -23.52
CA TYR A 103 -10.59 9.18 -22.14
C TYR A 103 -11.23 7.94 -21.49
N LEU A 104 -11.27 7.91 -20.16
CA LEU A 104 -11.83 6.79 -19.39
C LEU A 104 -13.33 6.61 -19.64
N ILE A 105 -13.82 5.39 -19.50
CA ILE A 105 -15.26 5.10 -19.61
C ILE A 105 -15.95 5.64 -18.35
N THR A 106 -16.93 6.54 -18.53
CA THR A 106 -17.79 7.06 -17.47
C THR A 106 -19.20 6.46 -17.50
N ARG A 107 -19.56 5.78 -18.60
CA ARG A 107 -20.82 5.05 -18.80
C ARG A 107 -20.53 3.67 -19.40
N ALA A 108 -20.65 2.63 -18.61
CA ALA A 108 -20.30 1.27 -18.95
C ALA A 108 -21.56 0.42 -19.15
N SER A 109 -21.64 -0.25 -20.31
CA SER A 109 -22.67 -1.26 -20.58
C SER A 109 -22.35 -2.61 -19.93
N PHE A 110 -21.08 -2.80 -19.53
CA PHE A 110 -20.59 -3.99 -18.86
C PHE A 110 -19.59 -3.62 -17.77
N VAL A 111 -19.77 -4.19 -16.58
CA VAL A 111 -18.82 -4.05 -15.46
C VAL A 111 -18.50 -5.43 -14.90
N ALA A 112 -17.21 -5.74 -14.74
CA ALA A 112 -16.76 -6.94 -14.04
C ALA A 112 -15.93 -6.60 -12.81
N CYS A 113 -16.18 -7.32 -11.73
CA CYS A 113 -15.40 -7.27 -10.49
C CYS A 113 -14.81 -8.65 -10.21
N HIS A 114 -13.49 -8.78 -10.34
CA HIS A 114 -12.80 -10.06 -10.22
C HIS A 114 -12.39 -10.40 -8.77
N GLN A 115 -12.64 -9.49 -7.83
CA GLN A 115 -12.37 -9.67 -6.40
C GLN A 115 -13.56 -9.23 -5.56
N PHE A 116 -14.20 -10.19 -4.87
CA PHE A 116 -15.38 -9.91 -4.04
C PHE A 116 -15.15 -8.78 -3.02
N GLY A 117 -13.99 -8.76 -2.37
CA GLY A 117 -13.68 -7.76 -1.33
C GLY A 117 -13.61 -6.31 -1.82
N PHE A 118 -13.54 -6.06 -3.13
CA PHE A 118 -13.60 -4.69 -3.65
C PHE A 118 -14.96 -4.03 -3.42
N LEU A 119 -16.05 -4.81 -3.35
CA LEU A 119 -17.40 -4.27 -3.10
C LEU A 119 -17.50 -3.56 -1.74
N GLU A 120 -16.74 -4.03 -0.76
CA GLU A 120 -16.71 -3.47 0.59
C GLU A 120 -15.94 -2.15 0.67
N ARG A 121 -15.17 -1.77 -0.36
CA ARG A 121 -14.24 -0.62 -0.31
C ARG A 121 -14.39 0.37 -1.46
N LEU A 122 -14.86 -0.08 -2.63
CA LEU A 122 -14.88 0.70 -3.87
C LEU A 122 -16.29 0.80 -4.42
N ASP A 123 -16.56 1.89 -5.14
CA ASP A 123 -17.75 2.02 -5.95
C ASP A 123 -17.57 1.41 -7.34
N VAL A 124 -17.48 0.08 -7.42
CA VAL A 124 -17.21 -0.61 -8.69
C VAL A 124 -18.32 -0.41 -9.74
N LEU A 125 -19.52 -0.04 -9.29
CA LEU A 125 -20.69 0.18 -10.14
C LEU A 125 -20.90 1.66 -10.50
N ALA A 126 -20.02 2.58 -10.08
CA ALA A 126 -20.18 4.03 -10.29
C ALA A 126 -20.51 4.38 -11.75
N ALA A 127 -19.76 3.79 -12.70
CA ALA A 127 -19.91 4.02 -14.13
C ALA A 127 -20.98 3.15 -14.81
N ALA A 128 -21.63 2.20 -14.13
CA ALA A 128 -22.59 1.30 -14.76
C ALA A 128 -23.83 2.06 -15.27
N GLU A 129 -24.18 1.92 -16.55
CA GLU A 129 -25.41 2.54 -17.08
C GLU A 129 -26.66 1.71 -16.72
N PRO A 130 -27.88 2.28 -16.79
CA PRO A 130 -29.10 1.50 -16.59
C PRO A 130 -29.19 0.31 -17.56
N GLY A 131 -29.52 -0.87 -17.03
CA GLY A 131 -29.58 -2.12 -17.80
C GLY A 131 -28.23 -2.77 -18.08
N ALA A 132 -27.12 -2.21 -17.58
CA ALA A 132 -25.79 -2.79 -17.77
C ALA A 132 -25.67 -4.18 -17.13
N VAL A 133 -24.72 -4.96 -17.66
CA VAL A 133 -24.36 -6.27 -17.11
C VAL A 133 -23.31 -6.11 -16.03
N PHE A 134 -23.53 -6.72 -14.87
CA PHE A 134 -22.55 -6.82 -13.79
C PHE A 134 -22.12 -8.27 -13.57
N LEU A 135 -20.83 -8.54 -13.73
CA LEU A 135 -20.20 -9.84 -13.49
C LEU A 135 -19.35 -9.80 -12.22
N LEU A 136 -19.62 -10.69 -11.26
CA LEU A 136 -18.88 -10.77 -10.00
C LEU A 136 -18.23 -12.14 -9.80
N ASN A 137 -16.92 -12.15 -9.56
CA ASN A 137 -16.23 -13.30 -8.99
C ASN A 137 -16.51 -13.37 -7.48
N SER A 138 -17.27 -14.37 -7.05
CA SER A 138 -17.82 -14.47 -5.70
C SER A 138 -17.58 -15.86 -5.11
N PRO A 139 -17.14 -15.97 -3.84
CA PRO A 139 -17.10 -17.26 -3.13
C PRO A 139 -18.50 -17.77 -2.76
N TYR A 140 -19.53 -16.96 -2.97
CA TYR A 140 -20.93 -17.27 -2.70
C TYR A 140 -21.66 -17.53 -4.02
N GLY A 141 -22.41 -18.63 -4.08
CA GLY A 141 -23.24 -18.98 -5.24
C GLY A 141 -24.47 -18.08 -5.42
N PRO A 142 -25.24 -18.28 -6.51
CA PRO A 142 -26.36 -17.40 -6.88
C PRO A 142 -27.46 -17.28 -5.83
N ALA A 143 -27.68 -18.33 -5.02
CA ALA A 143 -28.69 -18.32 -3.97
C ALA A 143 -28.30 -17.54 -2.70
N GLY A 144 -27.00 -17.35 -2.45
CA GLY A 144 -26.50 -16.75 -1.20
C GLY A 144 -25.74 -15.44 -1.38
N VAL A 145 -25.30 -15.12 -2.60
CA VAL A 145 -24.47 -13.93 -2.85
C VAL A 145 -25.16 -12.63 -2.45
N TRP A 146 -26.48 -12.53 -2.63
CA TRP A 146 -27.25 -11.32 -2.35
C TRP A 146 -27.09 -10.86 -0.89
N ASP A 147 -27.11 -11.79 0.06
CA ASP A 147 -27.03 -11.51 1.50
C ASP A 147 -25.64 -11.01 1.95
N HIS A 148 -24.63 -11.16 1.09
CA HIS A 148 -23.26 -10.73 1.36
C HIS A 148 -22.88 -9.44 0.63
N LEU A 149 -23.76 -8.88 -0.21
CA LEU A 149 -23.49 -7.63 -0.90
C LEU A 149 -23.69 -6.43 0.05
N PRO A 150 -22.82 -5.40 0.00
CA PRO A 150 -23.08 -4.15 0.70
C PRO A 150 -24.37 -3.48 0.23
N ARG A 151 -25.04 -2.75 1.13
CA ARG A 151 -26.29 -2.02 0.90
C ARG A 151 -26.23 -1.16 -0.36
N ALA A 152 -25.20 -0.33 -0.49
CA ALA A 152 -25.01 0.55 -1.64
C ALA A 152 -24.90 -0.21 -2.98
N VAL A 153 -24.37 -1.44 -2.98
CA VAL A 153 -24.29 -2.28 -4.19
C VAL A 153 -25.69 -2.80 -4.55
N GLN A 154 -26.46 -3.29 -3.56
CA GLN A 154 -27.85 -3.71 -3.79
C GLN A 154 -28.71 -2.55 -4.33
N GLU A 155 -28.58 -1.36 -3.76
CA GLU A 155 -29.27 -0.15 -4.20
C GLU A 155 -28.98 0.16 -5.67
N GLN A 156 -27.71 0.11 -6.09
CA GLN A 156 -27.32 0.38 -7.47
C GLN A 156 -27.81 -0.71 -8.45
N LEU A 157 -27.76 -1.99 -8.06
CA LEU A 157 -28.30 -3.09 -8.86
C LEU A 157 -29.79 -2.89 -9.15
N ILE A 158 -30.57 -2.48 -8.14
CA ILE A 158 -32.01 -2.24 -8.24
C ILE A 158 -32.30 -0.97 -9.04
N ALA A 159 -31.75 0.16 -8.61
CA ALA A 159 -32.05 1.48 -9.18
C ALA A 159 -31.70 1.54 -10.67
N ARG A 160 -30.62 0.87 -11.08
CA ARG A 160 -30.14 0.83 -12.47
C ARG A 160 -30.66 -0.40 -13.23
N ARG A 161 -31.44 -1.28 -12.61
CA ARG A 161 -31.97 -2.53 -13.22
C ARG A 161 -30.87 -3.35 -13.90
N LEU A 162 -29.77 -3.55 -13.18
CA LEU A 162 -28.60 -4.24 -13.71
C LEU A 162 -28.88 -5.73 -13.89
N ARG A 163 -28.28 -6.33 -14.92
CA ARG A 163 -28.28 -7.77 -15.11
C ARG A 163 -27.10 -8.38 -14.36
N PHE A 164 -27.39 -9.10 -13.27
CA PHE A 164 -26.37 -9.54 -12.33
C PHE A 164 -25.96 -11.00 -12.58
N PHE A 165 -24.67 -11.25 -12.75
CA PHE A 165 -24.08 -12.56 -12.94
C PHE A 165 -23.00 -12.84 -11.90
N VAL A 166 -22.94 -14.08 -11.43
CA VAL A 166 -21.95 -14.54 -10.46
C VAL A 166 -21.30 -15.85 -10.87
N ILE A 167 -20.05 -16.01 -10.46
CA ILE A 167 -19.27 -17.24 -10.59
C ILE A 167 -18.26 -17.32 -9.45
N ASP A 168 -18.03 -18.53 -8.91
CA ASP A 168 -16.85 -18.79 -8.06
C ASP A 168 -15.68 -19.18 -8.94
N GLY A 169 -15.06 -18.18 -9.57
CA GLY A 169 -13.96 -18.38 -10.51
C GLY A 169 -12.74 -18.99 -9.84
N SER A 170 -12.54 -18.74 -8.55
CA SER A 170 -11.43 -19.31 -7.77
C SER A 170 -11.61 -20.82 -7.58
N ARG A 171 -12.79 -21.27 -7.18
CA ARG A 171 -13.10 -22.70 -7.08
C ARG A 171 -13.03 -23.40 -8.43
N VAL A 172 -13.62 -22.80 -9.47
CA VAL A 172 -13.56 -23.34 -10.84
C VAL A 172 -12.11 -23.48 -11.31
N ALA A 173 -11.24 -22.51 -11.01
CA ALA A 173 -9.82 -22.59 -11.34
C ALA A 173 -9.10 -23.71 -10.58
N GLN A 174 -9.38 -23.88 -9.29
CA GLN A 174 -8.79 -24.94 -8.47
C GLN A 174 -9.22 -26.32 -8.94
N ASP A 175 -10.52 -26.53 -9.16
CA ASP A 175 -11.10 -27.80 -9.61
C ASP A 175 -10.59 -28.17 -11.02
N ALA A 176 -10.36 -27.16 -11.87
CA ALA A 176 -9.72 -27.33 -13.19
C ALA A 176 -8.19 -27.47 -13.12
N GLY A 177 -7.58 -27.44 -11.93
CA GLY A 177 -6.14 -27.56 -11.70
C GLY A 177 -5.32 -26.35 -12.17
N MET A 178 -5.93 -25.19 -12.38
CA MET A 178 -5.28 -23.94 -12.78
C MET A 178 -4.70 -23.14 -11.59
N GLY A 179 -4.83 -23.66 -10.37
CA GLY A 179 -4.45 -22.96 -9.14
C GLY A 179 -5.37 -21.77 -8.89
N GLY A 180 -4.82 -20.64 -8.42
CA GLY A 180 -5.59 -19.42 -8.15
C GLY A 180 -5.84 -18.50 -9.35
N ARG A 181 -5.56 -18.93 -10.59
CA ARG A 181 -5.63 -18.06 -11.78
C ARG A 181 -7.05 -18.04 -12.36
N VAL A 182 -7.79 -16.98 -12.09
CA VAL A 182 -9.19 -16.81 -12.55
C VAL A 182 -9.32 -16.16 -13.93
N ASN A 183 -8.22 -15.68 -14.51
CA ASN A 183 -8.21 -14.86 -15.71
C ASN A 183 -8.95 -15.48 -16.93
N THR A 184 -8.66 -16.75 -17.27
CA THR A 184 -9.33 -17.44 -18.39
C THR A 184 -10.82 -17.61 -18.14
N ILE A 185 -11.20 -17.93 -16.89
CA ILE A 185 -12.59 -18.14 -16.49
C ILE A 185 -13.39 -16.84 -16.61
N MET A 186 -12.86 -15.75 -16.07
CA MET A 186 -13.51 -14.43 -16.14
C MET A 186 -13.57 -13.91 -17.59
N GLN A 187 -12.53 -14.17 -18.38
CA GLN A 187 -12.53 -13.85 -19.82
C GLN A 187 -13.64 -14.59 -20.56
N THR A 188 -13.81 -15.90 -20.31
CA THR A 188 -14.89 -16.69 -20.90
C THR A 188 -16.26 -16.13 -20.53
N CYS A 189 -16.46 -15.75 -19.26
CA CYS A 189 -17.69 -15.13 -18.82
C CYS A 189 -17.95 -13.84 -19.60
N PHE A 190 -16.97 -12.93 -19.69
CA PHE A 190 -17.13 -11.68 -20.45
C PHE A 190 -17.62 -11.91 -21.89
N PHE A 191 -16.97 -12.80 -22.64
CA PHE A 191 -17.40 -13.10 -24.01
C PHE A 191 -18.81 -13.68 -24.09
N ALA A 192 -19.23 -14.49 -23.12
CA ALA A 192 -20.54 -15.13 -23.12
C ALA A 192 -21.70 -14.16 -22.84
N ILE A 193 -21.48 -13.09 -22.06
CA ILE A 193 -22.56 -12.21 -21.56
C ILE A 193 -22.39 -10.72 -21.88
N SER A 194 -21.29 -10.29 -22.51
CA SER A 194 -21.06 -8.88 -22.85
C SER A 194 -21.86 -8.37 -24.05
N GLY A 195 -22.31 -9.28 -24.93
CA GLY A 195 -23.01 -8.92 -26.18
C GLY A 195 -22.10 -8.37 -27.28
N VAL A 196 -20.77 -8.44 -27.14
CA VAL A 196 -19.82 -8.05 -28.21
C VAL A 196 -19.90 -9.00 -29.41
N LEU A 197 -20.08 -10.30 -29.14
CA LEU A 197 -20.26 -11.34 -30.14
C LEU A 197 -21.43 -12.26 -29.78
N PRO A 198 -22.05 -12.92 -30.77
CA PRO A 198 -22.94 -14.05 -30.51
C PRO A 198 -22.23 -15.11 -29.67
N ARG A 199 -22.94 -15.72 -28.72
CA ARG A 199 -22.36 -16.62 -27.72
C ARG A 199 -21.53 -17.75 -28.34
N ASP A 200 -22.04 -18.42 -29.37
CA ASP A 200 -21.36 -19.56 -30.00
C ASP A 200 -20.09 -19.14 -30.74
N GLU A 201 -20.12 -17.97 -31.39
CA GLU A 201 -18.94 -17.38 -32.04
C GLU A 201 -17.88 -16.99 -31.01
N ALA A 202 -18.31 -16.41 -29.88
CA ALA A 202 -17.45 -16.07 -28.75
C ALA A 202 -16.71 -17.29 -28.20
N VAL A 203 -17.42 -18.39 -27.94
CA VAL A 203 -16.81 -19.63 -27.44
C VAL A 203 -15.82 -20.22 -28.44
N ALA A 204 -16.18 -20.23 -29.73
CA ALA A 204 -15.31 -20.73 -30.79
C ALA A 204 -14.04 -19.87 -30.92
N ALA A 205 -14.15 -18.54 -30.85
CA ALA A 205 -13.02 -17.62 -30.92
C ALA A 205 -12.04 -17.82 -29.74
N ILE A 206 -12.55 -17.98 -28.51
CA ILE A 206 -11.71 -18.26 -27.33
C ILE A 206 -10.96 -19.59 -27.49
N LYS A 207 -11.64 -20.66 -27.93
CA LYS A 207 -11.00 -21.97 -28.10
C LYS A 207 -9.90 -21.92 -29.16
N ARG A 208 -10.12 -21.23 -30.29
CA ARG A 208 -9.09 -20.96 -31.31
C ARG A 208 -7.91 -20.16 -30.74
N ALA A 209 -8.17 -19.13 -29.95
CA ALA A 209 -7.12 -18.31 -29.35
C ALA A 209 -6.26 -19.10 -28.33
N ILE A 210 -6.89 -20.01 -27.58
CA ILE A 210 -6.20 -20.94 -26.66
C ILE A 210 -5.29 -21.89 -27.45
N GLU A 211 -5.74 -22.46 -28.56
CA GLU A 211 -4.90 -23.29 -29.44
C GLU A 211 -3.71 -22.51 -30.00
N LYS A 212 -3.94 -21.30 -30.52
CA LYS A 212 -2.88 -20.41 -31.02
C LYS A 212 -1.83 -20.09 -29.93
N SER A 213 -2.29 -19.84 -28.70
CA SER A 213 -1.43 -19.40 -27.60
C SER A 213 -0.71 -20.55 -26.88
N TYR A 214 -1.35 -21.71 -26.77
CA TYR A 214 -0.89 -22.82 -25.94
C TYR A 214 -0.63 -24.12 -26.70
N GLY A 215 -0.88 -24.19 -28.02
CA GLY A 215 -0.61 -25.36 -28.85
C GLY A 215 0.86 -25.81 -28.76
N GLY A 216 1.80 -24.85 -28.72
CA GLY A 216 3.22 -25.14 -28.52
C GLY A 216 3.60 -25.70 -27.14
N ARG A 217 2.68 -25.68 -26.16
CA ARG A 217 2.87 -26.27 -24.81
C ARG A 217 2.27 -27.68 -24.68
N GLY A 218 1.72 -28.22 -25.76
CA GLY A 218 1.20 -29.58 -25.84
C GLY A 218 -0.31 -29.71 -25.56
N GLU A 219 -0.89 -30.75 -26.15
CA GLU A 219 -2.33 -31.09 -26.10
C GLU A 219 -2.93 -31.13 -24.69
N PRO A 220 -2.26 -31.66 -23.64
CA PRO A 220 -2.83 -31.67 -22.29
C PRO A 220 -3.11 -30.27 -21.73
N VAL A 221 -2.26 -29.29 -22.07
CA VAL A 221 -2.43 -27.90 -21.61
C VAL A 221 -3.61 -27.25 -22.33
N VAL A 222 -3.76 -27.50 -23.63
CA VAL A 222 -4.89 -26.98 -24.44
C VAL A 222 -6.21 -27.56 -23.92
N ARG A 223 -6.31 -28.88 -23.76
CA ARG A 223 -7.51 -29.54 -23.22
C ARG A 223 -7.90 -29.05 -21.84
N LYS A 224 -6.92 -28.80 -20.97
CA LYS A 224 -7.16 -28.25 -19.63
C LYS A 224 -7.78 -26.85 -19.69
N ASN A 225 -7.31 -26.00 -20.61
CA ASN A 225 -7.91 -24.68 -20.82
C ASN A 225 -9.31 -24.79 -21.43
N PHE A 226 -9.56 -25.73 -22.34
CA PHE A 226 -10.91 -25.98 -22.86
C PHE A 226 -11.89 -26.43 -21.78
N ALA A 227 -11.47 -27.37 -20.92
CA ALA A 227 -12.27 -27.79 -19.78
C ALA A 227 -12.57 -26.60 -18.84
N ALA A 228 -11.63 -25.68 -18.65
CA ALA A 228 -11.86 -24.47 -17.86
C ALA A 228 -12.87 -23.51 -18.52
N VAL A 229 -12.85 -23.36 -19.85
CA VAL A 229 -13.85 -22.60 -20.61
C VAL A 229 -15.25 -23.20 -20.42
N ASP A 230 -15.37 -24.52 -20.62
CA ASP A 230 -16.65 -25.22 -20.52
C ASP A 230 -17.19 -25.19 -19.07
N ALA A 231 -16.31 -25.38 -18.09
CA ALA A 231 -16.65 -25.26 -16.67
C ALA A 231 -17.08 -23.84 -16.29
N ALA A 232 -16.41 -22.80 -16.82
CA ALA A 232 -16.80 -21.42 -16.58
C ALA A 232 -18.22 -21.13 -17.06
N LEU A 233 -18.58 -21.61 -18.26
CA LEU A 233 -19.94 -21.43 -18.81
C LEU A 233 -21.00 -22.19 -18.00
N ALA A 234 -20.67 -23.37 -17.47
CA ALA A 234 -21.58 -24.17 -16.66
C ALA A 234 -21.82 -23.60 -15.26
N HIS A 235 -20.85 -22.86 -14.70
CA HIS A 235 -20.90 -22.27 -13.36
C HIS A 235 -21.18 -20.76 -13.37
N LEU A 236 -21.46 -20.18 -14.54
CA LEU A 236 -21.89 -18.80 -14.69
C LEU A 236 -23.41 -18.73 -14.50
N HIS A 237 -23.85 -18.03 -13.45
CA HIS A 237 -25.26 -17.97 -13.09
C HIS A 237 -25.77 -16.53 -13.08
N GLU A 238 -26.91 -16.29 -13.72
CA GLU A 238 -27.67 -15.04 -13.56
C GLU A 238 -28.39 -15.08 -12.21
N VAL A 239 -28.30 -13.98 -11.46
CA VAL A 239 -28.94 -13.79 -10.17
C VAL A 239 -30.12 -12.86 -10.37
N PRO A 240 -31.37 -13.30 -10.14
CA PRO A 240 -32.52 -12.41 -10.16
C PRO A 240 -32.32 -11.30 -9.13
N VAL A 241 -32.29 -10.03 -9.58
CA VAL A 241 -32.15 -8.88 -8.69
C VAL A 241 -33.50 -8.65 -7.98
N PRO A 242 -33.56 -8.76 -6.64
CA PRO A 242 -34.78 -8.48 -5.88
C PRO A 242 -35.20 -7.02 -5.98
N GLU A 243 -36.46 -6.70 -5.69
CA GLU A 243 -36.96 -5.32 -5.74
C GLU A 243 -36.56 -4.46 -4.52
N ARG A 244 -36.08 -5.11 -3.46
CA ARG A 244 -35.78 -4.45 -2.18
C ARG A 244 -34.35 -4.71 -1.72
N VAL A 245 -33.79 -3.68 -1.09
CA VAL A 245 -32.53 -3.76 -0.36
C VAL A 245 -32.77 -4.52 0.95
N THR A 246 -31.95 -5.54 1.21
CA THR A 246 -32.02 -6.36 2.43
C THR A 246 -30.75 -6.30 3.27
N SER A 247 -29.64 -5.86 2.69
CA SER A 247 -28.35 -5.85 3.37
C SER A 247 -28.28 -4.79 4.48
N ALA A 248 -27.66 -5.19 5.60
CA ALA A 248 -27.21 -4.28 6.66
C ALA A 248 -25.70 -4.00 6.58
N ILE A 249 -25.00 -4.58 5.59
CA ILE A 249 -23.56 -4.42 5.40
C ILE A 249 -23.32 -3.08 4.71
N GLU A 250 -22.63 -2.16 5.36
CA GLU A 250 -22.23 -0.89 4.75
C GLU A 250 -20.88 -1.01 4.06
N ARG A 251 -20.63 -0.14 3.07
CA ARG A 251 -19.28 0.03 2.51
C ARG A 251 -18.38 0.58 3.60
N ARG A 252 -17.21 -0.02 3.79
CA ARG A 252 -16.22 0.44 4.77
C ARG A 252 -15.67 1.79 4.33
N PRO A 253 -15.45 2.73 5.27
CA PRO A 253 -14.74 3.95 4.93
C PRO A 253 -13.31 3.61 4.47
N PRO A 254 -12.70 4.40 3.56
CA PRO A 254 -11.36 4.13 3.05
C PRO A 254 -10.28 4.13 4.13
N VAL A 255 -10.51 4.87 5.22
CA VAL A 255 -9.67 4.95 6.42
C VAL A 255 -10.56 5.02 7.67
N PRO A 256 -10.09 4.56 8.85
CA PRO A 256 -10.84 4.66 10.10
C PRO A 256 -11.06 6.11 10.58
N ASP A 257 -12.11 6.36 11.37
CA ASP A 257 -12.41 7.67 11.95
C ASP A 257 -11.30 8.24 12.85
N ALA A 258 -10.53 7.34 13.48
CA ALA A 258 -9.39 7.69 14.32
C ALA A 258 -8.19 8.26 13.52
N ALA A 259 -8.21 8.20 12.19
CA ALA A 259 -7.12 8.73 11.37
C ALA A 259 -7.03 10.27 11.49
N PRO A 260 -5.83 10.88 11.29
CA PRO A 260 -5.68 12.33 11.29
C PRO A 260 -6.57 13.04 10.27
N ALA A 261 -6.88 14.32 10.50
CA ALA A 261 -7.77 15.11 9.62
C ALA A 261 -7.35 15.07 8.15
N PHE A 262 -6.07 15.36 7.87
CA PHE A 262 -5.52 15.27 6.50
C PHE A 262 -5.72 13.88 5.87
N VAL A 263 -5.58 12.81 6.67
CA VAL A 263 -5.77 11.44 6.18
C VAL A 263 -7.23 11.17 5.84
N ARG A 264 -8.18 11.65 6.66
CA ARG A 264 -9.62 11.48 6.40
C ARG A 264 -10.13 12.33 5.24
N GLU A 265 -9.62 13.55 5.11
CA GLU A 265 -10.16 14.55 4.18
C GLU A 265 -9.51 14.46 2.79
N VAL A 266 -8.21 14.16 2.74
CA VAL A 266 -7.42 14.13 1.48
C VAL A 266 -7.03 12.71 1.11
N THR A 267 -6.27 12.02 1.97
CA THR A 267 -5.75 10.67 1.67
C THR A 267 -6.89 9.67 1.42
N ALA A 268 -7.98 9.72 2.17
CA ALA A 268 -9.12 8.81 2.01
C ALA A 268 -9.79 8.96 0.64
N ARG A 269 -9.89 10.18 0.10
CA ARG A 269 -10.43 10.45 -1.24
C ARG A 269 -9.55 9.83 -2.31
N LEU A 270 -8.24 10.01 -2.19
CA LEU A 270 -7.25 9.41 -3.09
C LEU A 270 -7.31 7.87 -3.04
N ILE A 271 -7.38 7.27 -1.85
CA ILE A 271 -7.54 5.80 -1.67
C ILE A 271 -8.85 5.30 -2.30
N ALA A 272 -9.94 6.07 -2.19
CA ALA A 272 -11.24 5.72 -2.75
C ALA A 272 -11.32 5.83 -4.29
N GLY A 273 -10.28 6.35 -4.96
CA GLY A 273 -10.30 6.66 -6.38
C GLY A 273 -11.06 7.95 -6.72
N ASP A 274 -11.25 8.83 -5.73
CA ASP A 274 -11.97 10.11 -5.83
C ASP A 274 -11.00 11.32 -5.80
N GLY A 275 -9.74 11.08 -6.19
CA GLY A 275 -8.64 12.05 -6.12
C GLY A 275 -8.85 13.29 -6.99
N ASP A 276 -9.45 13.14 -8.17
CA ASP A 276 -9.74 14.24 -9.09
C ASP A 276 -10.73 15.28 -8.52
N ARG A 277 -11.45 14.93 -7.45
CA ARG A 277 -12.38 15.84 -6.75
C ARG A 277 -11.74 16.64 -5.63
N VAL A 278 -10.48 16.32 -5.27
CA VAL A 278 -9.76 17.06 -4.24
C VAL A 278 -9.43 18.47 -4.76
N PRO A 279 -9.83 19.54 -4.07
CA PRO A 279 -9.57 20.90 -4.52
C PRO A 279 -8.11 21.29 -4.33
N VAL A 280 -7.66 22.31 -5.07
CA VAL A 280 -6.28 22.82 -5.00
C VAL A 280 -5.91 23.23 -3.56
N SER A 281 -6.84 23.86 -2.83
CA SER A 281 -6.61 24.31 -1.44
C SER A 281 -6.31 23.18 -0.45
N ALA A 282 -6.66 21.94 -0.76
CA ALA A 282 -6.45 20.80 0.12
C ALA A 282 -5.04 20.19 0.00
N LEU A 283 -4.27 20.56 -1.03
CA LEU A 283 -2.94 20.03 -1.29
C LEU A 283 -1.84 20.94 -0.72
N PRO A 284 -0.76 20.38 -0.14
CA PRO A 284 0.39 21.17 0.30
C PRO A 284 1.07 21.88 -0.89
N ALA A 285 1.34 23.17 -0.76
CA ALA A 285 1.92 23.99 -1.83
C ALA A 285 3.35 23.58 -2.24
N ASP A 286 4.10 22.97 -1.31
CA ASP A 286 5.46 22.49 -1.50
C ASP A 286 5.53 20.98 -1.79
N GLY A 287 4.39 20.29 -1.82
CA GLY A 287 4.32 18.84 -1.99
C GLY A 287 4.75 18.03 -0.76
N THR A 288 4.90 18.63 0.42
CA THR A 288 5.26 17.90 1.65
C THR A 288 4.04 17.21 2.26
N TYR A 289 4.02 15.88 2.24
CA TYR A 289 2.92 15.07 2.80
C TYR A 289 3.22 14.59 4.24
N PRO A 290 2.16 14.35 5.06
CA PRO A 290 2.33 13.75 6.37
C PRO A 290 2.94 12.34 6.29
N THR A 291 3.72 12.00 7.32
CA THR A 291 4.29 10.66 7.50
C THR A 291 3.31 9.72 8.23
N GLY A 292 3.58 8.42 8.20
CA GLY A 292 2.86 7.40 8.95
C GLY A 292 1.44 7.15 8.45
N THR A 293 1.19 7.38 7.16
CA THR A 293 -0.17 7.33 6.59
C THR A 293 -0.57 5.93 6.12
N ALA A 294 0.39 5.05 5.79
CA ALA A 294 0.11 3.68 5.34
C ALA A 294 -0.64 2.83 6.38
N ARG A 295 -0.42 3.07 7.69
CA ARG A 295 -1.10 2.36 8.78
C ARG A 295 -2.61 2.48 8.78
N TRP A 296 -3.16 3.50 8.11
CA TRP A 296 -4.60 3.77 8.06
C TRP A 296 -5.28 3.09 6.87
N GLU A 297 -4.54 2.54 5.91
CA GLU A 297 -5.10 2.03 4.66
C GLU A 297 -5.81 0.68 4.82
N LYS A 298 -5.28 -0.22 5.68
CA LYS A 298 -5.85 -1.53 6.01
C LYS A 298 -6.37 -2.28 4.77
N ARG A 299 -5.45 -2.53 3.83
CA ARG A 299 -5.73 -3.00 2.45
C ARG A 299 -6.56 -4.29 2.38
N ASN A 300 -6.37 -5.15 3.35
CA ASN A 300 -7.10 -6.39 3.57
C ASN A 300 -7.10 -7.35 2.36
N ILE A 301 -5.93 -7.57 1.75
CA ILE A 301 -5.79 -8.28 0.47
C ILE A 301 -5.38 -9.76 0.58
N ALA A 302 -4.82 -10.21 1.71
CA ALA A 302 -4.34 -11.59 1.83
C ALA A 302 -5.48 -12.60 2.02
N ALA A 303 -5.44 -13.72 1.30
CA ALA A 303 -6.36 -14.85 1.51
C ALA A 303 -6.02 -15.66 2.76
N GLU A 304 -4.72 -15.80 3.04
CA GLU A 304 -4.16 -16.52 4.18
C GLU A 304 -3.17 -15.62 4.94
N ILE A 305 -3.08 -15.80 6.25
CA ILE A 305 -2.16 -15.06 7.13
C ILE A 305 -1.40 -16.03 8.04
N PRO A 306 -0.22 -15.67 8.56
CA PRO A 306 0.50 -16.50 9.51
C PRO A 306 -0.26 -16.66 10.84
N GLY A 307 -0.53 -17.89 11.26
CA GLY A 307 -1.03 -18.24 12.59
C GLY A 307 0.10 -18.70 13.50
N TRP A 308 0.18 -18.18 14.73
CA TRP A 308 1.25 -18.47 15.68
C TRP A 308 0.93 -19.65 16.62
N ASP A 309 1.86 -20.59 16.76
CA ASP A 309 1.90 -21.64 17.78
C ASP A 309 2.98 -21.32 18.83
N GLU A 310 2.51 -20.95 20.02
CA GLU A 310 3.33 -20.53 21.15
C GLU A 310 4.13 -21.66 21.80
N ALA A 311 3.66 -22.90 21.72
CA ALA A 311 4.32 -24.07 22.32
C ALA A 311 5.59 -24.47 21.55
N LEU A 312 5.58 -24.30 20.22
CA LEU A 312 6.73 -24.61 19.37
C LEU A 312 7.72 -23.44 19.26
N CYS A 313 7.27 -22.20 19.50
CA CYS A 313 8.06 -21.02 19.21
C CYS A 313 9.29 -20.88 20.12
N ILE A 314 10.45 -20.67 19.49
CA ILE A 314 11.74 -20.45 20.15
C ILE A 314 12.10 -18.96 20.34
N GLN A 315 11.20 -18.04 19.96
CA GLN A 315 11.33 -16.58 20.15
C GLN A 315 12.59 -15.98 19.49
N CYS A 316 12.95 -16.47 18.30
CA CYS A 316 14.17 -16.05 17.59
C CYS A 316 14.04 -14.75 16.78
N GLY A 317 12.84 -14.22 16.59
CA GLY A 317 12.59 -12.99 15.82
C GLY A 317 12.75 -13.08 14.30
N LYS A 318 13.19 -14.22 13.73
CA LYS A 318 13.45 -14.34 12.28
C LYS A 318 12.21 -14.03 11.41
N CYS A 319 11.03 -14.45 11.85
CA CYS A 319 9.76 -14.16 11.16
C CYS A 319 9.46 -12.64 11.08
N VAL A 320 9.79 -11.89 12.14
CA VAL A 320 9.66 -10.43 12.19
C VAL A 320 10.72 -9.75 11.32
N LEU A 321 11.95 -10.27 11.32
CA LEU A 321 13.06 -9.75 10.52
C LEU A 321 12.76 -9.79 9.02
N VAL A 322 12.35 -10.96 8.52
CA VAL A 322 12.15 -11.16 7.07
C VAL A 322 10.85 -10.57 6.55
N CYS A 323 9.96 -10.10 7.43
CA CYS A 323 8.67 -9.56 7.00
C CYS A 323 8.88 -8.25 6.20
N PRO A 324 8.51 -8.22 4.91
CA PRO A 324 8.73 -7.04 4.07
C PRO A 324 7.79 -5.87 4.38
N HIS A 325 6.69 -6.13 5.10
CA HIS A 325 5.65 -5.13 5.36
C HIS A 325 5.50 -4.76 6.83
N ALA A 326 6.37 -5.28 7.71
CA ALA A 326 6.26 -5.12 9.17
C ALA A 326 4.90 -5.54 9.75
N VAL A 327 4.26 -6.55 9.15
CA VAL A 327 2.90 -7.01 9.52
C VAL A 327 2.92 -8.08 10.60
N ILE A 328 4.07 -8.63 10.93
CA ILE A 328 4.24 -9.54 12.07
C ILE A 328 5.28 -8.91 12.98
N ARG A 329 4.92 -8.70 14.25
CA ARG A 329 5.75 -7.99 15.24
C ARG A 329 5.74 -8.74 16.56
N ALA A 330 6.78 -8.48 17.35
CA ALA A 330 6.91 -9.04 18.68
C ALA A 330 7.06 -7.94 19.72
N LYS A 331 6.48 -8.17 20.90
CA LYS A 331 6.68 -7.35 22.11
C LYS A 331 6.95 -8.27 23.29
N VAL A 332 7.68 -7.74 24.26
CA VAL A 332 7.81 -8.33 25.60
C VAL A 332 7.19 -7.35 26.58
N ALA A 333 6.22 -7.82 27.36
CA ALA A 333 5.50 -6.99 28.31
C ALA A 333 5.41 -7.68 29.68
N ALA A 334 5.31 -6.88 30.73
CA ALA A 334 5.02 -7.41 32.07
C ALA A 334 3.63 -8.08 32.09
N PRO A 335 3.41 -9.12 32.91
CA PRO A 335 2.12 -9.81 32.98
C PRO A 335 0.92 -8.89 33.22
N ALA A 336 1.10 -7.83 34.01
CA ALA A 336 0.05 -6.84 34.29
C ALA A 336 -0.46 -6.10 33.04
N ALA A 337 0.40 -5.87 32.04
CA ALA A 337 0.01 -5.24 30.78
C ALA A 337 -0.87 -6.15 29.91
N LEU A 338 -0.96 -7.45 30.23
CA LEU A 338 -1.77 -8.44 29.52
C LEU A 338 -3.09 -8.76 30.25
N ALA A 339 -3.43 -8.05 31.32
CA ALA A 339 -4.64 -8.32 32.10
C ALA A 339 -5.93 -8.18 31.27
N GLU A 340 -5.98 -7.18 30.39
CA GLU A 340 -7.12 -6.87 29.51
C GLU A 340 -6.97 -7.47 28.10
N ALA A 341 -6.12 -8.49 27.95
CA ALA A 341 -5.88 -9.11 26.66
C ALA A 341 -7.17 -9.81 26.14
N PRO A 342 -7.52 -9.68 24.85
CA PRO A 342 -8.63 -10.41 24.26
C PRO A 342 -8.50 -11.93 24.48
N ALA A 343 -9.63 -12.64 24.52
CA ALA A 343 -9.63 -14.09 24.79
C ALA A 343 -8.78 -14.92 23.80
N ALA A 344 -8.66 -14.45 22.55
CA ALA A 344 -7.85 -15.09 21.51
C ALA A 344 -6.39 -14.60 21.49
N PHE A 345 -5.99 -13.70 22.39
CA PHE A 345 -4.67 -13.09 22.41
C PHE A 345 -3.63 -14.07 22.95
N LYS A 346 -2.64 -14.38 22.13
CA LYS A 346 -1.62 -15.39 22.43
C LYS A 346 -0.42 -14.77 23.14
N SER A 347 0.18 -15.51 24.07
CA SER A 347 1.43 -15.12 24.72
C SER A 347 2.17 -16.32 25.31
N ALA A 348 3.48 -16.21 25.48
CA ALA A 348 4.35 -17.22 26.08
C ALA A 348 5.31 -16.60 27.11
N PRO A 349 5.90 -17.36 28.05
CA PRO A 349 6.96 -16.82 28.90
C PRO A 349 8.15 -16.34 28.06
N ALA A 350 8.67 -15.15 28.34
CA ALA A 350 9.84 -14.62 27.63
C ALA A 350 11.08 -15.48 27.93
N ARG A 351 11.87 -15.82 26.91
CA ARG A 351 13.08 -16.66 27.03
C ARG A 351 14.36 -15.86 27.30
N TRP A 352 14.25 -14.59 27.66
CA TRP A 352 15.37 -13.74 28.07
C TRP A 352 15.56 -13.85 29.59
N ARG A 353 16.77 -14.11 30.04
CA ARG A 353 17.05 -14.27 31.48
C ARG A 353 16.86 -12.96 32.23
N GLU A 354 17.24 -11.87 31.58
CA GLU A 354 17.17 -10.49 32.02
C GLU A 354 15.75 -9.93 32.11
N PHE A 355 14.74 -10.58 31.54
CA PHE A 355 13.35 -10.08 31.50
C PHE A 355 12.44 -10.69 32.58
N GLY A 356 12.96 -11.53 33.47
CA GLY A 356 12.19 -12.05 34.60
C GLY A 356 10.94 -12.83 34.19
N ASP A 357 9.78 -12.44 34.74
CA ASP A 357 8.46 -13.05 34.50
C ASP A 357 7.71 -12.48 33.29
N ALA A 358 8.37 -11.64 32.47
CA ALA A 358 7.76 -11.02 31.33
C ALA A 358 7.22 -12.04 30.31
N ARG A 359 6.22 -11.59 29.54
CA ARG A 359 5.51 -12.38 28.54
C ARG A 359 5.89 -11.90 27.15
N TYR A 360 6.24 -12.82 26.28
CA TYR A 360 6.47 -12.61 24.87
C TYR A 360 5.17 -12.82 24.09
N THR A 361 4.87 -11.92 23.16
CA THR A 361 3.77 -12.08 22.21
C THR A 361 4.29 -11.82 20.79
N LEU A 362 3.79 -12.60 19.84
CA LEU A 362 4.02 -12.45 18.41
C LEU A 362 2.67 -12.25 17.74
N GLN A 363 2.45 -11.05 17.19
CA GLN A 363 1.14 -10.65 16.69
C GLN A 363 1.23 -10.25 15.21
N VAL A 364 0.16 -10.55 14.47
CA VAL A 364 0.04 -10.30 13.04
C VAL A 364 -1.04 -9.25 12.80
N SER A 365 -0.79 -8.31 11.89
CA SER A 365 -1.79 -7.39 11.35
C SER A 365 -2.51 -8.10 10.19
N PRO A 366 -3.76 -8.57 10.38
CA PRO A 366 -4.46 -9.36 9.37
C PRO A 366 -4.79 -8.53 8.13
N GLU A 367 -5.05 -7.23 8.29
CA GLU A 367 -5.48 -6.33 7.22
C GLU A 367 -4.31 -5.74 6.43
N ASP A 368 -3.09 -5.79 6.96
CA ASP A 368 -1.91 -5.29 6.25
C ASP A 368 -1.08 -6.44 5.64
N CYS A 369 -1.31 -7.68 6.07
CA CYS A 369 -0.62 -8.84 5.55
C CYS A 369 -0.85 -9.02 4.04
N THR A 370 0.23 -9.37 3.34
CA THR A 370 0.21 -9.65 1.89
C THR A 370 0.22 -11.16 1.58
N GLY A 371 0.28 -12.02 2.59
CA GLY A 371 0.21 -13.48 2.43
C GLY A 371 1.46 -14.10 1.78
N CYS A 372 2.62 -13.43 1.80
CA CYS A 372 3.82 -13.90 1.09
C CYS A 372 4.49 -15.17 1.65
N GLY A 373 4.13 -15.62 2.86
CA GLY A 373 4.64 -16.85 3.46
C GLY A 373 6.11 -16.83 3.95
N LEU A 374 6.89 -15.77 3.69
CA LEU A 374 8.32 -15.72 4.06
C LEU A 374 8.59 -15.96 5.56
N CYS A 375 7.69 -15.49 6.42
CA CYS A 375 7.78 -15.70 7.87
C CYS A 375 7.64 -17.18 8.28
N VAL A 376 6.81 -17.94 7.56
CA VAL A 376 6.62 -19.39 7.72
C VAL A 376 7.82 -20.13 7.15
N GLU A 377 8.32 -19.72 5.98
CA GLU A 377 9.47 -20.35 5.34
C GLU A 377 10.73 -20.27 6.20
N VAL A 378 11.04 -19.08 6.74
CA VAL A 378 12.23 -18.87 7.58
C VAL A 378 12.12 -19.52 8.97
N CYS A 379 10.92 -19.91 9.40
CA CYS A 379 10.69 -20.42 10.75
C CYS A 379 11.48 -21.73 10.98
N PRO A 380 12.48 -21.73 11.89
CA PRO A 380 13.30 -22.92 12.11
C PRO A 380 12.65 -23.92 13.07
N ALA A 381 11.60 -23.52 13.79
CA ALA A 381 10.93 -24.34 14.80
C ALA A 381 9.83 -25.18 14.16
N LYS A 382 9.94 -26.51 14.30
CA LYS A 382 9.02 -27.51 13.76
C LYS A 382 8.48 -28.39 14.87
N SER A 383 7.27 -28.90 14.71
CA SER A 383 6.74 -29.94 15.56
C SER A 383 7.59 -31.20 15.49
N LYS A 384 7.75 -31.88 16.62
CA LYS A 384 8.43 -33.18 16.70
C LYS A 384 7.56 -34.32 16.17
N THR A 385 6.24 -34.14 16.12
CA THR A 385 5.26 -35.16 15.71
C THR A 385 4.76 -34.95 14.29
N GLU A 386 4.69 -33.71 13.82
CA GLU A 386 4.21 -33.36 12.48
C GLU A 386 5.22 -32.49 11.73
N ALA A 387 5.98 -33.10 10.82
CA ALA A 387 7.11 -32.42 10.16
C ALA A 387 6.73 -31.16 9.34
N ARG A 388 5.46 -31.05 8.93
CA ARG A 388 4.92 -29.89 8.20
C ARG A 388 4.39 -28.78 9.11
N HIS A 389 4.09 -29.07 10.38
CA HIS A 389 3.62 -28.09 11.36
C HIS A 389 4.81 -27.34 11.95
N LYS A 390 4.81 -26.02 11.82
CA LYS A 390 5.85 -25.10 12.30
C LYS A 390 5.30 -24.25 13.45
N ALA A 391 6.18 -23.49 14.11
CA ALA A 391 5.71 -22.51 15.10
C ALA A 391 4.87 -21.37 14.49
N ILE A 392 4.88 -21.23 13.16
CA ILE A 392 4.03 -20.32 12.41
C ILE A 392 3.68 -21.01 11.10
N ASP A 393 2.39 -21.11 10.77
CA ASP A 393 1.89 -21.67 9.52
C ASP A 393 0.86 -20.75 8.88
N MET A 394 0.65 -20.88 7.56
CA MET A 394 -0.39 -20.13 6.86
C MET A 394 -1.76 -20.71 7.21
N VAL A 395 -2.69 -19.85 7.59
CA VAL A 395 -4.08 -20.21 7.88
C VAL A 395 -5.05 -19.35 7.06
N PRO A 396 -6.24 -19.86 6.70
CA PRO A 396 -7.27 -19.04 6.08
C PRO A 396 -7.59 -17.81 6.93
N ARG A 397 -7.59 -16.61 6.34
CA ARG A 397 -7.78 -15.36 7.08
C ARG A 397 -9.21 -15.19 7.61
N ARG A 398 -10.23 -15.53 6.81
CA ARG A 398 -11.65 -15.21 7.11
C ARG A 398 -12.11 -15.69 8.50
N PRO A 399 -11.84 -16.95 8.93
CA PRO A 399 -12.30 -17.42 10.23
C PRO A 399 -11.63 -16.76 11.43
N VAL A 400 -10.44 -16.17 11.24
CA VAL A 400 -9.64 -15.56 12.32
C VAL A 400 -9.59 -14.04 12.24
N HIS A 401 -10.09 -13.43 11.17
CA HIS A 401 -9.93 -12.01 10.85
C HIS A 401 -10.30 -11.10 12.03
N ASP A 402 -11.52 -11.21 12.55
CA ASP A 402 -12.02 -10.29 13.58
C ASP A 402 -11.27 -10.43 14.90
N ALA A 403 -10.93 -11.67 15.27
CA ALA A 403 -10.11 -11.95 16.45
C ALA A 403 -8.70 -11.34 16.30
N GLU A 404 -8.08 -11.50 15.13
CA GLU A 404 -6.73 -10.95 14.89
C GLU A 404 -6.73 -9.43 14.75
N VAL A 405 -7.82 -8.80 14.29
CA VAL A 405 -7.97 -7.33 14.30
C VAL A 405 -8.03 -6.82 15.74
N ALA A 406 -8.80 -7.46 16.61
CA ALA A 406 -8.86 -7.13 18.03
C ALA A 406 -7.50 -7.34 18.72
N ASN A 407 -6.85 -8.49 18.47
CA ASN A 407 -5.53 -8.81 19.01
C ASN A 407 -4.46 -7.82 18.54
N TRP A 408 -4.44 -7.46 17.25
CA TRP A 408 -3.53 -6.46 16.71
C TRP A 408 -3.73 -5.09 17.36
N SER A 409 -4.98 -4.68 17.54
CA SER A 409 -5.30 -3.40 18.20
C SER A 409 -4.82 -3.37 19.65
N PHE A 410 -5.05 -4.46 20.41
CA PHE A 410 -4.52 -4.62 21.76
C PHE A 410 -2.98 -4.61 21.78
N PHE A 411 -2.33 -5.33 20.87
CA PHE A 411 -0.88 -5.38 20.74
C PHE A 411 -0.25 -4.00 20.49
N LEU A 412 -0.87 -3.18 19.66
CA LEU A 412 -0.41 -1.80 19.43
C LEU A 412 -0.48 -0.95 20.70
N GLY A 413 -1.44 -1.22 21.59
CA GLY A 413 -1.58 -0.52 22.89
C GLY A 413 -0.59 -0.98 23.97
N LEU A 414 0.13 -2.09 23.77
CA LEU A 414 1.16 -2.52 24.72
C LEU A 414 2.34 -1.54 24.74
N PRO A 415 2.99 -1.33 25.89
CA PRO A 415 4.17 -0.47 25.97
C PRO A 415 5.25 -0.86 24.95
N ASP A 416 5.84 0.14 24.30
CA ASP A 416 7.00 -0.05 23.44
C ASP A 416 8.29 -0.09 24.26
N GLY A 417 9.24 -0.92 23.81
CA GLY A 417 10.52 -1.12 24.48
C GLY A 417 10.58 -2.40 25.31
N ALA A 418 11.80 -2.83 25.62
CA ALA A 418 12.04 -4.03 26.41
C ALA A 418 12.25 -3.68 27.89
N PRO A 419 11.96 -4.61 28.82
CA PRO A 419 12.21 -4.42 30.25
C PRO A 419 13.67 -4.16 30.63
N ALA A 420 14.62 -4.48 29.74
CA ALA A 420 16.04 -4.21 29.91
C ALA A 420 16.69 -3.76 28.58
N PRO A 421 17.92 -3.19 28.60
CA PRO A 421 18.62 -2.77 27.40
C PRO A 421 18.78 -3.90 26.37
N LEU A 422 18.47 -3.59 25.12
CA LEU A 422 18.57 -4.53 23.99
C LEU A 422 19.97 -4.50 23.37
N ASN A 423 20.45 -5.65 22.88
CA ASN A 423 21.68 -5.72 22.12
C ASN A 423 21.41 -5.54 20.62
N PRO A 424 21.84 -4.42 19.99
CA PRO A 424 21.59 -4.17 18.57
C PRO A 424 22.32 -5.16 17.63
N GLY A 425 23.29 -5.93 18.13
CA GLY A 425 23.96 -7.00 17.38
C GLY A 425 23.21 -8.33 17.33
N LEU A 426 22.09 -8.47 18.05
CA LEU A 426 21.30 -9.71 18.10
C LEU A 426 19.96 -9.55 17.37
N VAL A 427 19.69 -10.45 16.42
CA VAL A 427 18.42 -10.46 15.65
C VAL A 427 17.21 -10.44 16.57
N LYS A 428 17.17 -11.35 17.56
CA LYS A 428 16.02 -11.48 18.48
C LYS A 428 15.72 -10.19 19.26
N ASP A 429 16.73 -9.39 19.56
CA ASP A 429 16.61 -8.17 20.37
C ASP A 429 16.15 -7.01 19.48
N VAL A 430 16.78 -6.81 18.32
CA VAL A 430 16.38 -5.75 17.37
C VAL A 430 14.94 -5.93 16.90
N GLN A 431 14.45 -7.18 16.81
CA GLN A 431 13.06 -7.43 16.41
C GLN A 431 12.02 -7.14 17.50
N LEU A 432 12.43 -6.70 18.70
CA LEU A 432 11.54 -6.12 19.71
C LEU A 432 11.43 -4.58 19.59
N VAL A 433 12.27 -3.95 18.76
CA VAL A 433 12.22 -2.50 18.51
C VAL A 433 11.12 -2.20 17.48
N GLU A 434 10.34 -1.14 17.73
CA GLU A 434 9.30 -0.69 16.82
C GLU A 434 9.89 -0.39 15.42
N PRO A 435 9.35 -0.97 14.35
CA PRO A 435 9.73 -0.60 12.99
C PRO A 435 9.11 0.75 12.60
N LEU A 436 9.93 1.66 12.08
CA LEU A 436 9.49 2.98 11.58
C LEU A 436 9.34 3.02 10.05
N PHE A 437 9.29 1.84 9.43
CA PHE A 437 8.95 1.61 8.03
C PHE A 437 7.98 0.42 7.98
N GLU A 438 6.70 0.68 7.70
CA GLU A 438 5.62 -0.29 7.84
C GLU A 438 4.59 -0.20 6.70
N PHE A 439 4.00 -1.34 6.33
CA PHE A 439 2.84 -1.41 5.43
C PHE A 439 3.03 -0.78 4.04
N SER A 440 4.26 -0.83 3.51
CA SER A 440 4.60 -0.25 2.21
C SER A 440 3.81 -0.82 1.03
N GLY A 441 3.77 -0.05 -0.06
CA GLY A 441 3.19 -0.47 -1.35
C GLY A 441 4.02 -1.52 -2.11
N ALA A 442 5.04 -2.10 -1.48
CA ALA A 442 5.93 -3.06 -2.11
C ALA A 442 5.24 -4.41 -2.40
N CYS A 443 5.83 -5.19 -3.31
CA CYS A 443 5.32 -6.51 -3.66
C CYS A 443 5.25 -7.45 -2.46
N ALA A 444 4.31 -8.40 -2.48
CA ALA A 444 4.33 -9.57 -1.60
C ALA A 444 5.68 -10.29 -1.71
N GLY A 445 6.43 -10.37 -0.61
CA GLY A 445 7.76 -10.99 -0.60
C GLY A 445 8.89 -10.12 -1.17
N CYS A 446 8.74 -8.79 -1.18
CA CYS A 446 9.78 -7.87 -1.65
C CYS A 446 11.11 -8.07 -0.91
N GLY A 447 12.21 -8.20 -1.66
CA GLY A 447 13.55 -8.40 -1.10
C GLY A 447 14.22 -7.14 -0.54
N GLU A 448 13.72 -5.93 -0.84
CA GLU A 448 14.37 -4.67 -0.44
C GLU A 448 13.88 -4.19 0.94
N THR A 449 12.56 -4.17 1.15
CA THR A 449 11.92 -3.56 2.33
C THR A 449 12.34 -4.11 3.70
N PRO A 450 12.71 -5.41 3.90
CA PRO A 450 13.24 -5.87 5.18
C PRO A 450 14.50 -5.11 5.63
N TYR A 451 15.34 -4.66 4.69
CA TYR A 451 16.53 -3.87 4.99
C TYR A 451 16.19 -2.46 5.46
N LEU A 452 15.26 -1.78 4.78
CA LEU A 452 14.80 -0.44 5.22
C LEU A 452 14.07 -0.49 6.56
N LYS A 453 13.27 -1.54 6.79
CA LYS A 453 12.67 -1.82 8.10
C LYS A 453 13.75 -1.93 9.18
N LEU A 454 14.81 -2.69 8.92
CA LEU A 454 15.91 -2.86 9.87
C LEU A 454 16.67 -1.54 10.12
N VAL A 455 16.97 -0.76 9.08
CA VAL A 455 17.55 0.59 9.20
C VAL A 455 16.67 1.48 10.09
N SER A 456 15.35 1.43 9.89
CA SER A 456 14.39 2.20 10.68
C SER A 456 14.38 1.79 12.16
N GLN A 457 14.55 0.50 12.47
CA GLN A 457 14.61 0.00 13.85
C GLN A 457 15.92 0.42 14.56
N LEU A 458 17.04 0.45 13.84
CA LEU A 458 18.34 0.77 14.42
C LEU A 458 18.60 2.27 14.53
N PHE A 459 18.14 3.06 13.56
CA PHE A 459 18.53 4.47 13.40
C PHE A 459 17.35 5.42 13.18
N GLY A 460 16.12 4.91 13.13
CA GLY A 460 14.99 5.63 12.54
C GLY A 460 14.66 6.96 13.23
N GLU A 461 14.76 7.07 14.55
CA GLU A 461 14.50 8.34 15.25
C GLU A 461 15.50 9.47 14.95
N ARG A 462 16.57 9.19 14.20
CA ARG A 462 17.60 10.16 13.81
C ARG A 462 18.06 10.00 12.35
N ALA A 463 17.32 9.25 11.55
CA ALA A 463 17.65 8.98 10.16
C ALA A 463 17.14 10.09 9.23
N LEU A 464 17.98 10.49 8.28
CA LEU A 464 17.58 11.23 7.09
C LEU A 464 17.81 10.31 5.90
N ILE A 465 16.79 10.11 5.08
CA ILE A 465 16.81 9.22 3.91
C ILE A 465 16.77 10.09 2.65
N ALA A 466 17.88 10.14 1.93
CA ALA A 466 17.93 10.55 0.53
C ALA A 466 17.68 9.30 -0.32
N ASN A 467 16.57 9.28 -1.05
CA ASN A 467 16.15 8.10 -1.81
C ASN A 467 16.20 8.37 -3.32
N ALA A 468 16.94 7.56 -4.07
CA ALA A 468 16.96 7.63 -5.53
C ALA A 468 15.61 7.20 -6.09
N THR A 469 15.26 7.73 -7.25
CA THR A 469 14.06 7.28 -7.96
C THR A 469 14.20 5.80 -8.36
N GLY A 470 13.20 4.99 -8.03
CA GLY A 470 13.22 3.56 -8.32
C GLY A 470 12.24 2.79 -7.45
N CYS A 471 12.40 1.48 -7.32
CA CYS A 471 11.56 0.64 -6.46
C CYS A 471 11.34 1.26 -5.08
N SER A 472 12.43 1.69 -4.44
CA SER A 472 12.47 2.24 -3.10
C SER A 472 11.74 3.57 -2.95
N SER A 473 11.77 4.44 -3.95
CA SER A 473 10.94 5.66 -3.90
C SER A 473 9.47 5.37 -4.17
N ILE A 474 9.15 4.39 -5.01
CA ILE A 474 7.76 4.02 -5.29
C ILE A 474 7.08 3.45 -4.04
N TYR A 475 7.61 2.38 -3.44
CA TYR A 475 6.99 1.84 -2.24
C TYR A 475 7.25 2.70 -0.98
N GLY A 476 8.24 3.59 -1.01
CA GLY A 476 8.65 4.45 0.10
C GLY A 476 7.98 5.82 0.13
N GLY A 477 7.37 6.27 -0.97
CA GLY A 477 6.83 7.64 -1.07
C GLY A 477 5.78 7.88 -2.17
N SER A 478 5.18 6.84 -2.78
CA SER A 478 4.05 7.05 -3.69
C SER A 478 2.78 7.43 -2.94
N GLN A 479 2.25 8.62 -3.25
CA GLN A 479 0.98 9.09 -2.71
C GLN A 479 -0.17 8.13 -3.09
N PRO A 480 -1.16 7.94 -2.20
CA PRO A 480 -1.51 8.84 -1.08
C PRO A 480 -1.00 8.41 0.30
N THR A 481 -0.20 7.33 0.38
CA THR A 481 0.25 6.76 1.65
C THR A 481 1.75 6.54 1.68
N THR A 482 2.40 6.88 2.79
CA THR A 482 3.82 6.61 3.02
C THR A 482 4.03 5.61 4.17
N PRO A 483 4.97 4.65 4.02
CA PRO A 483 5.30 3.66 5.06
C PRO A 483 6.21 4.17 6.16
N TRP A 484 6.92 5.28 5.93
CA TRP A 484 7.74 5.90 6.96
C TRP A 484 6.81 6.38 8.07
N THR A 485 7.17 6.19 9.33
CA THR A 485 6.36 6.60 10.48
C THR A 485 7.23 7.12 11.62
N THR A 486 6.59 7.55 12.70
CA THR A 486 7.27 8.05 13.90
C THR A 486 7.04 7.10 15.09
N SER A 487 8.01 7.08 16.00
CA SER A 487 7.84 6.43 17.29
C SER A 487 6.81 7.18 18.14
N ALA A 488 6.43 6.60 19.28
CA ALA A 488 5.60 7.27 20.29
C ALA A 488 6.12 8.65 20.75
N ARG A 489 7.40 8.97 20.50
CA ARG A 489 8.03 10.28 20.80
C ARG A 489 7.89 11.29 19.67
N GLY A 490 7.16 10.95 18.59
CA GLY A 490 7.01 11.79 17.40
C GLY A 490 8.26 11.89 16.52
N ARG A 491 9.22 10.97 16.68
CA ARG A 491 10.50 10.97 15.94
C ARG A 491 10.55 9.82 14.97
N GLY A 492 11.02 10.06 13.75
CA GLY A 492 11.17 9.03 12.74
C GLY A 492 12.02 9.51 11.57
N PRO A 493 12.20 8.65 10.55
CA PRO A 493 13.01 9.00 9.40
C PRO A 493 12.42 10.20 8.65
N ALA A 494 13.24 11.22 8.40
CA ALA A 494 12.91 12.25 7.43
C ALA A 494 13.28 11.72 6.04
N TRP A 495 12.30 11.59 5.15
CA TRP A 495 12.49 10.99 3.83
C TRP A 495 12.28 12.01 2.72
N ALA A 496 13.14 11.97 1.71
CA ALA A 496 12.98 12.75 0.49
C ALA A 496 13.54 11.99 -0.73
N ASN A 497 12.91 12.21 -1.88
CA ASN A 497 13.38 11.77 -3.19
C ASN A 497 13.57 13.01 -4.05
N SER A 498 14.82 13.24 -4.51
CA SER A 498 15.16 14.29 -5.47
C SER A 498 14.92 13.76 -6.89
N LEU A 499 15.96 13.28 -7.57
CA LEU A 499 15.88 12.69 -8.90
C LEU A 499 16.44 11.26 -8.91
N PHE A 500 16.55 10.68 -10.11
CA PHE A 500 17.12 9.36 -10.27
C PHE A 500 18.65 9.41 -10.22
N GLU A 501 19.24 10.42 -10.85
CA GLU A 501 20.65 10.58 -11.13
C GLU A 501 21.45 11.23 -9.99
N ASP A 502 20.82 12.04 -9.13
CA ASP A 502 21.51 12.96 -8.20
C ASP A 502 21.48 12.52 -6.73
N ASN A 503 21.02 11.30 -6.45
CA ASN A 503 20.69 10.91 -5.08
C ASN A 503 21.89 10.91 -4.12
N ALA A 504 23.10 10.61 -4.62
CA ALA A 504 24.30 10.64 -3.79
C ALA A 504 24.60 12.07 -3.34
N GLU A 505 24.62 12.99 -4.30
CA GLU A 505 24.87 14.41 -4.13
C GLU A 505 23.79 15.05 -3.27
N PHE A 506 22.53 14.62 -3.44
CA PHE A 506 21.41 15.05 -2.61
C PHE A 506 21.62 14.68 -1.14
N GLY A 507 22.01 13.43 -0.86
CA GLY A 507 22.37 13.00 0.49
C GLY A 507 23.62 13.69 1.05
N LEU A 508 24.62 13.95 0.21
CA LEU A 508 25.78 14.77 0.60
C LEU A 508 25.35 16.19 0.98
N GLY A 509 24.42 16.80 0.23
CA GLY A 509 23.83 18.09 0.56
C GLY A 509 23.18 18.09 1.94
N MET A 510 22.42 17.05 2.28
CA MET A 510 21.87 16.88 3.64
C MET A 510 22.96 16.82 4.71
N ARG A 511 24.06 16.07 4.46
CA ARG A 511 25.21 15.97 5.37
C ARG A 511 25.90 17.32 5.56
N VAL A 512 26.18 18.04 4.48
CA VAL A 512 26.80 19.37 4.52
C VAL A 512 25.94 20.35 5.31
N ALA A 513 24.63 20.37 5.07
CA ALA A 513 23.70 21.22 5.82
C ALA A 513 23.71 20.92 7.32
N LEU A 514 23.69 19.63 7.70
CA LEU A 514 23.76 19.21 9.11
C LEU A 514 25.09 19.60 9.77
N ASP A 515 26.21 19.49 9.05
CA ASP A 515 27.53 19.90 9.59
C ASP A 515 27.57 21.41 9.82
N ALA A 516 27.08 22.19 8.85
CA ALA A 516 27.01 23.64 8.97
C ALA A 516 26.12 24.07 10.14
N GLN A 517 24.93 23.48 10.29
CA GLN A 517 24.03 23.75 11.42
C GLN A 517 24.67 23.38 12.75
N ALA A 518 25.34 22.23 12.84
CA ALA A 518 26.02 21.80 14.06
C ALA A 518 27.20 22.73 14.41
N ALA A 519 28.00 23.14 13.44
CA ALA A 519 29.10 24.09 13.64
C ALA A 519 28.57 25.45 14.11
N TYR A 520 27.45 25.90 13.53
CA TYR A 520 26.80 27.14 13.94
C TYR A 520 26.25 27.07 15.37
N ALA A 521 25.57 25.98 15.70
CA ALA A 521 25.07 25.73 17.06
C ALA A 521 26.20 25.72 18.10
N ARG A 522 27.34 25.09 17.78
CA ARG A 522 28.54 25.09 18.65
C ARG A 522 29.12 26.49 18.85
N THR A 523 29.13 27.30 17.79
CA THR A 523 29.60 28.70 17.86
C THR A 523 28.71 29.53 18.79
N LEU A 524 27.38 29.42 18.64
CA LEU A 524 26.43 30.14 19.46
C LEU A 524 26.43 29.66 20.93
N LEU A 525 26.62 28.35 21.17
CA LEU A 525 26.82 27.80 22.52
C LEU A 525 28.00 28.47 23.23
N GLY A 526 29.10 28.70 22.52
CA GLY A 526 30.26 29.41 23.06
C GLY A 526 29.96 30.86 23.42
N ARG A 527 29.20 31.57 22.58
CA ARG A 527 28.80 32.97 22.83
C ARG A 527 27.85 33.11 24.02
N LEU A 528 26.99 32.12 24.23
CA LEU A 528 26.00 32.10 25.31
C LEU A 528 26.51 31.37 26.57
N ALA A 529 27.79 30.99 26.65
CA ALA A 529 28.30 30.14 27.71
C ALA A 529 28.05 30.71 29.12
N GLY A 530 28.24 32.03 29.30
CA GLY A 530 27.99 32.69 30.58
C GLY A 530 26.52 32.60 31.05
N ALA A 531 25.57 32.64 30.12
CA ALA A 531 24.14 32.53 30.42
C ALA A 531 23.67 31.07 30.58
N LEU A 532 24.41 30.11 30.01
CA LEU A 532 24.04 28.69 29.98
C LEU A 532 24.74 27.84 31.05
N GLY A 533 25.73 28.39 31.77
CA GLY A 533 26.48 27.69 32.81
C GLY A 533 27.24 26.49 32.26
N ASP A 534 27.08 25.32 32.88
CA ASP A 534 27.84 24.10 32.51
C ASP A 534 27.30 23.34 31.29
N LEU A 535 26.10 23.70 30.78
CA LEU A 535 25.48 23.00 29.66
C LEU A 535 26.33 22.95 28.38
N PRO A 536 27.00 24.04 27.93
CA PRO A 536 27.85 24.00 26.76
C PRO A 536 28.96 22.94 26.88
N THR A 537 29.65 22.87 28.02
CA THR A 537 30.68 21.85 28.26
C THR A 537 30.09 20.44 28.19
N ALA A 538 28.96 20.21 28.85
CA ALA A 538 28.28 18.92 28.85
C ALA A 538 27.79 18.50 27.44
N LEU A 539 27.28 19.44 26.65
CA LEU A 539 26.81 19.21 25.28
C LEU A 539 27.95 18.95 24.30
N LEU A 540 29.05 19.68 24.42
CA LEU A 540 30.19 19.60 23.52
C LEU A 540 31.05 18.35 23.79
N GLY A 541 31.15 17.93 25.05
CA GLY A 541 31.90 16.74 25.48
C GLY A 541 31.11 15.44 25.51
N ALA A 542 29.85 15.45 25.09
CA ALA A 542 28.99 14.27 25.13
C ALA A 542 29.41 13.18 24.14
N ASP A 543 29.57 11.95 24.65
CA ASP A 543 29.70 10.75 23.81
C ASP A 543 28.34 10.38 23.19
N GLN A 544 28.33 10.25 21.86
CA GLN A 544 27.17 9.91 21.04
C GLN A 544 27.46 8.68 20.16
N THR A 545 28.39 7.81 20.55
CA THR A 545 28.73 6.57 19.84
C THR A 545 27.68 5.47 20.01
N THR A 546 26.86 5.54 21.06
CA THR A 546 25.79 4.58 21.36
C THR A 546 24.42 5.25 21.38
N GLU A 547 23.34 4.49 21.20
CA GLU A 547 21.97 5.00 21.30
C GLU A 547 21.65 5.54 22.70
N ALA A 548 22.24 4.97 23.76
CA ALA A 548 22.13 5.51 25.12
C ALA A 548 22.80 6.89 25.24
N GLY A 549 23.99 7.07 24.65
CA GLY A 549 24.67 8.37 24.60
C GLY A 549 23.88 9.42 23.82
N ILE A 550 23.25 9.02 22.71
CA ILE A 550 22.37 9.88 21.91
C ILE A 550 21.11 10.26 22.68
N ALA A 551 20.50 9.31 23.42
CA ALA A 551 19.35 9.59 24.27
C ALA A 551 19.71 10.61 25.36
N ALA A 552 20.84 10.44 26.05
CA ALA A 552 21.32 11.40 27.03
C ALA A 552 21.63 12.77 26.40
N GLN A 553 22.18 12.81 25.17
CA GLN A 553 22.39 14.07 24.46
C GLN A 553 21.08 14.80 24.16
N ARG A 554 20.02 14.07 23.81
CA ARG A 554 18.69 14.66 23.57
C ARG A 554 18.12 15.30 24.82
N GLU A 555 18.34 14.71 26.00
CA GLU A 555 17.95 15.32 27.27
C GLU A 555 18.70 16.63 27.53
N ARG A 556 20.01 16.65 27.25
CA ARG A 556 20.81 17.89 27.35
C ARG A 556 20.33 18.96 26.37
N VAL A 557 19.97 18.58 25.15
CA VAL A 557 19.43 19.51 24.14
C VAL A 557 18.06 20.02 24.54
N ALA A 558 17.18 19.19 25.10
CA ALA A 558 15.90 19.66 25.64
C ALA A 558 16.11 20.69 26.77
N ALA A 559 17.02 20.40 27.71
CA ALA A 559 17.38 21.35 28.77
C ALA A 559 17.99 22.65 28.22
N LEU A 560 18.75 22.58 27.12
CA LEU A 560 19.25 23.75 26.41
C LEU A 560 18.09 24.58 25.83
N GLU A 561 17.18 23.95 25.07
CA GLU A 561 16.04 24.63 24.45
C GLU A 561 15.18 25.36 25.49
N ASP A 562 14.94 24.74 26.65
CA ASP A 562 14.21 25.36 27.76
C ASP A 562 14.90 26.61 28.30
N ARG A 563 16.23 26.57 28.49
CA ARG A 563 17.00 27.75 28.93
C ARG A 563 17.04 28.84 27.88
N LEU A 564 17.17 28.49 26.59
CA LEU A 564 17.22 29.47 25.50
C LEU A 564 15.92 30.28 25.40
N ARG A 565 14.76 29.68 25.67
CA ARG A 565 13.47 30.40 25.68
C ARG A 565 13.38 31.48 26.76
N ALA A 566 14.20 31.38 27.82
CA ALA A 566 14.27 32.39 28.88
C ALA A 566 15.30 33.50 28.61
N ILE A 567 16.12 33.38 27.56
CA ILE A 567 17.17 34.34 27.21
C ILE A 567 16.67 35.23 26.07
N ASP A 568 16.45 36.51 26.37
CA ASP A 568 16.04 37.50 25.37
C ASP A 568 17.24 38.05 24.59
N ALA A 569 17.84 37.21 23.75
CA ALA A 569 18.95 37.57 22.87
C ALA A 569 18.73 37.01 21.45
N PRO A 570 19.12 37.73 20.38
CA PRO A 570 19.08 37.22 19.01
C PRO A 570 19.78 35.87 18.87
N GLU A 571 20.96 35.72 19.46
CA GLU A 571 21.77 34.51 19.44
C GLU A 571 21.06 33.32 20.10
N ALA A 572 20.23 33.56 21.11
CA ALA A 572 19.47 32.50 21.78
C ALA A 572 18.34 31.98 20.87
N ARG A 573 17.68 32.87 20.13
CA ARG A 573 16.64 32.50 19.15
C ARG A 573 17.23 31.76 17.96
N GLU A 574 18.39 32.21 17.49
CA GLU A 574 19.13 31.52 16.43
C GLU A 574 19.60 30.13 16.88
N LEU A 575 20.19 30.01 18.08
CA LEU A 575 20.62 28.71 18.60
C LEU A 575 19.43 27.76 18.76
N LEU A 576 18.27 28.27 19.22
CA LEU A 576 17.06 27.48 19.33
C LEU A 576 16.65 26.84 17.99
N SER A 577 16.82 27.54 16.87
CA SER A 577 16.49 27.03 15.53
C SER A 577 17.41 25.92 15.03
N VAL A 578 18.64 25.82 15.54
CA VAL A 578 19.65 24.83 15.10
C VAL A 578 20.08 23.86 16.21
N ALA A 579 19.54 23.98 17.43
CA ALA A 579 19.94 23.18 18.59
C ALA A 579 19.82 21.66 18.35
N ALA A 580 18.81 21.25 17.57
CA ALA A 580 18.60 19.83 17.21
C ALA A 580 19.78 19.21 16.44
N ALA A 581 20.64 20.01 15.80
CA ALA A 581 21.85 19.57 15.09
C ALA A 581 22.98 19.14 16.05
N LEU A 582 22.89 19.47 17.35
CA LEU A 582 23.83 18.98 18.38
C LEU A 582 23.67 17.48 18.68
N VAL A 583 22.53 16.90 18.29
CA VAL A 583 22.28 15.46 18.32
C VAL A 583 22.69 14.85 16.98
N LYS A 584 23.63 13.91 17.01
CA LYS A 584 24.15 13.22 15.82
C LYS A 584 23.02 12.58 15.01
N LYS A 585 22.94 12.91 13.72
CA LYS A 585 22.00 12.31 12.75
C LYS A 585 22.68 11.22 11.92
N SER A 586 21.89 10.34 11.32
CA SER A 586 22.35 9.31 10.37
C SER A 586 21.83 9.64 8.98
N VAL A 587 22.70 10.07 8.08
CA VAL A 587 22.33 10.30 6.67
C VAL A 587 22.45 8.98 5.92
N TRP A 588 21.37 8.53 5.31
CA TRP A 588 21.27 7.33 4.49
C TRP A 588 20.93 7.70 3.06
N ILE A 589 21.72 7.20 2.13
CA ILE A 589 21.54 7.35 0.68
C ILE A 589 21.09 5.98 0.18
N VAL A 590 19.81 5.87 -0.16
CA VAL A 590 19.15 4.60 -0.55
C VAL A 590 18.85 4.65 -2.04
N GLY A 591 19.19 3.61 -2.79
CA GLY A 591 18.79 3.50 -4.19
C GLY A 591 19.02 2.10 -4.74
N GLY A 592 18.49 1.80 -5.92
CA GLY A 592 18.67 0.49 -6.55
C GLY A 592 19.98 0.40 -7.35
N ASP A 593 20.22 -0.78 -7.92
CA ASP A 593 21.38 -1.08 -8.75
C ASP A 593 21.50 -0.15 -9.97
N GLY A 594 20.41 0.10 -10.71
CA GLY A 594 20.43 1.00 -11.86
C GLY A 594 20.78 2.46 -11.52
N TRP A 595 20.55 2.91 -10.28
CA TRP A 595 21.07 4.19 -9.82
C TRP A 595 22.58 4.09 -9.54
N ALA A 596 22.96 3.15 -8.69
CA ALA A 596 24.32 3.08 -8.15
C ALA A 596 25.38 2.70 -9.18
N TYR A 597 25.04 1.86 -10.17
CA TYR A 597 25.98 1.31 -11.14
C TYR A 597 25.92 1.99 -12.52
N ASP A 598 24.83 2.71 -12.82
CA ASP A 598 24.66 3.39 -14.10
C ASP A 598 24.53 4.92 -13.90
N ILE A 599 23.29 5.42 -13.80
CA ILE A 599 23.00 6.85 -14.01
C ILE A 599 23.56 7.75 -12.90
N GLY A 600 23.64 7.26 -11.67
CA GLY A 600 24.15 7.99 -10.50
C GLY A 600 25.55 7.58 -10.06
N TYR A 601 26.24 6.70 -10.80
CA TYR A 601 27.55 6.17 -10.40
C TYR A 601 28.60 7.28 -10.22
N GLY A 602 28.65 8.25 -11.15
CA GLY A 602 29.60 9.37 -11.06
C GLY A 602 29.40 10.23 -9.80
N GLY A 603 28.15 10.49 -9.43
CA GLY A 603 27.80 11.16 -8.18
C GLY A 603 28.17 10.33 -6.95
N LEU A 604 27.88 9.02 -6.99
CA LEU A 604 28.21 8.08 -5.92
C LEU A 604 29.72 8.00 -5.66
N ASP A 605 30.53 7.85 -6.71
CA ASP A 605 32.00 7.85 -6.62
C ASP A 605 32.51 9.13 -5.94
N HIS A 606 32.03 10.30 -6.40
CA HIS A 606 32.42 11.59 -5.84
C HIS A 606 32.09 11.71 -4.34
N VAL A 607 30.89 11.29 -3.95
CA VAL A 607 30.44 11.35 -2.55
C VAL A 607 31.24 10.42 -1.66
N LEU A 608 31.53 9.19 -2.10
CA LEU A 608 32.37 8.25 -1.35
C LEU A 608 33.81 8.77 -1.25
N ALA A 609 34.36 9.32 -2.34
CA ALA A 609 35.70 9.91 -2.36
C ALA A 609 35.85 11.14 -1.45
N SER A 610 34.75 11.86 -1.17
CA SER A 610 34.77 13.01 -0.27
C SER A 610 35.12 12.67 1.19
N GLY A 611 34.96 11.40 1.60
CA GLY A 611 35.12 10.98 2.99
C GLY A 611 34.03 11.48 3.94
N ALA A 612 32.95 12.07 3.42
CA ALA A 612 31.82 12.53 4.22
C ALA A 612 31.17 11.37 4.99
N ASN A 613 30.68 11.66 6.20
CA ASN A 613 30.00 10.66 7.03
C ASN A 613 28.55 10.44 6.57
N VAL A 614 28.40 9.62 5.54
CA VAL A 614 27.13 9.17 4.96
C VAL A 614 27.10 7.64 4.90
N ASN A 615 25.90 7.05 4.88
CA ASN A 615 25.70 5.61 4.73
C ASN A 615 25.02 5.37 3.39
N VAL A 616 25.60 4.55 2.52
CA VAL A 616 24.97 4.19 1.24
C VAL A 616 24.41 2.77 1.34
N LEU A 617 23.15 2.59 0.94
CA LEU A 617 22.47 1.32 0.84
C LEU A 617 21.97 1.12 -0.60
N VAL A 618 22.59 0.17 -1.30
CA VAL A 618 22.21 -0.27 -2.65
C VAL A 618 21.43 -1.57 -2.57
#